data_AF-A0A846QJ90-F1
#
_entry.id   AF-A0A846QJ90-F1
#
_cell.length_a   1.000
_cell.length_b   1.000
_cell.length_c   1.000
_cell.angle_alpha   90.00
_cell.angle_beta   90.00
_cell.angle_gamma   90.00
#
_symmetry.space_group_name_H-M   'P 1'
#
loop_
_entity.id
_entity.type
_entity.pdbx_description
1 polymer ?
#
loop_
_entity_poly.entity_id
_entity_poly.type
_entity_poly.pdbx_seq_one_letter_code
_entity_poly.pdbx_strand_id
1 'polypeptide(L)'
;MRRSDAPKSLEVTGIVLPSDWDHAGRLVEVVLYGSDESEFVLKGPRVKDELFKLCHYRLRVTGDPVEDKGRKALEVLHFEILGNETDCGYETNFDLGGGFPLSW
;
A
#
# COMPACT_ATOMS: atom_id res chain seq x y z
N MET A 1 -18.15 36.86 3.62
CA MET A 1 -18.46 35.43 3.42
C MET A 1 -17.16 34.64 3.56
N ARG A 2 -16.98 33.88 4.65
CA ARG A 2 -15.81 33.01 4.81
C ARG A 2 -16.07 31.75 3.97
N ARG A 3 -15.33 31.59 2.87
CA ARG A 3 -15.30 30.34 2.11
C ARG A 3 -14.58 29.35 3.02
N SER A 4 -15.28 28.34 3.52
CA SER A 4 -14.67 27.24 4.25
C SER A 4 -13.79 26.49 3.27
N ASP A 5 -12.50 26.81 3.23
CA ASP A 5 -11.49 26.04 2.53
C ASP A 5 -11.29 24.75 3.34
N ALA A 6 -12.23 23.81 3.21
CA ALA A 6 -12.01 22.47 3.73
C ALA A 6 -10.80 21.92 2.96
N PRO A 7 -9.79 21.35 3.64
CA PRO A 7 -8.65 20.76 2.97
C PRO A 7 -9.17 19.76 1.94
N LYS A 8 -8.76 19.95 0.68
CA LYS A 8 -9.21 19.09 -0.40
C LYS A 8 -8.53 17.74 -0.23
N SER A 9 -9.30 16.72 0.11
CA SER A 9 -8.85 15.33 0.20
C SER A 9 -8.08 14.96 -1.07
N LEU A 10 -6.96 14.26 -0.91
CA LEU A 10 -6.11 13.78 -1.98
C LEU A 10 -6.42 12.31 -2.28
N GLU A 11 -6.45 11.96 -3.56
CA GLU A 11 -6.51 10.57 -4.01
C GLU A 11 -5.16 10.18 -4.62
N VAL A 12 -4.58 9.07 -4.14
CA VAL A 12 -3.29 8.56 -4.59
C VAL A 12 -3.42 7.08 -4.88
N THR A 13 -2.85 6.63 -6.00
CA THR A 13 -2.75 5.20 -6.33
C THR A 13 -1.30 4.77 -6.19
N GLY A 14 -1.07 3.62 -5.54
CA GLY A 14 0.28 3.13 -5.30
C GLY A 14 0.31 1.71 -4.73
N ILE A 15 1.52 1.25 -4.42
CA ILE A 15 1.75 -0.05 -3.78
C ILE A 15 2.02 0.20 -2.29
N VAL A 16 1.38 -0.59 -1.43
CA VAL A 16 1.62 -0.52 0.02
C VAL A 16 2.90 -1.27 0.36
N LEU A 17 3.85 -0.61 0.99
CA LEU A 17 5.11 -1.19 1.42
C LEU A 17 5.29 -1.02 2.93
N PRO A 18 5.90 -2.00 3.61
CA PRO A 18 6.30 -1.81 4.99
C PRO A 18 7.46 -0.81 5.08
N SER A 19 7.41 0.09 6.07
CA SER A 19 8.39 1.17 6.21
C SER A 19 9.17 1.15 7.53
N ASP A 20 8.56 0.65 8.62
CA ASP A 20 9.22 0.64 9.93
C ASP A 20 8.74 -0.53 10.81
N TRP A 21 9.65 -1.07 11.61
CA TRP A 21 9.42 -2.17 12.54
C TRP A 21 9.93 -1.81 13.93
N ASP A 22 9.22 -2.22 14.97
CA ASP A 22 9.69 -2.05 16.34
C ASP A 22 10.81 -3.06 16.70
N HIS A 23 11.41 -2.87 17.87
CA HIS A 23 12.46 -3.77 18.38
C HIS A 23 12.04 -5.23 18.57
N ALA A 24 10.72 -5.50 18.60
CA ALA A 24 10.18 -6.86 18.68
C ALA A 24 9.90 -7.46 17.29
N GLY A 25 10.26 -6.76 16.21
CA GLY A 25 10.03 -7.18 14.83
C GLY A 25 8.59 -7.00 14.36
N ARG A 26 7.76 -6.22 15.07
CA ARG A 26 6.38 -5.95 14.65
C ARG A 26 6.36 -4.75 13.72
N LEU A 27 5.67 -4.89 12.59
CA LEU A 27 5.44 -3.78 11.66
C LEU A 27 4.67 -2.66 12.39
N VAL A 28 5.20 -1.43 12.33
CA VAL A 28 4.58 -0.25 12.99
C VAL A 28 4.24 0.87 12.01
N GLU A 29 4.76 0.82 10.78
CA GLU A 29 4.46 1.80 9.74
C GLU A 29 4.44 1.17 8.34
N VAL A 30 3.49 1.63 7.52
CA VAL A 30 3.44 1.34 6.08
C VAL A 30 3.36 2.65 5.31
N VAL A 31 3.87 2.60 4.09
CA VAL A 31 3.82 3.70 3.13
C VAL A 31 3.06 3.27 1.88
N LEU A 32 2.41 4.23 1.23
CA LEU A 32 1.94 4.09 -0.14
C LEU A 32 2.99 4.69 -1.07
N TYR A 33 3.56 3.85 -1.93
CA TYR A 33 4.51 4.25 -2.94
C TYR A 33 3.78 4.45 -4.27
N GLY A 34 3.65 5.71 -4.69
CA GLY A 34 3.01 6.10 -5.94
C GLY A 34 3.86 5.80 -7.17
N SER A 35 3.22 5.76 -8.34
CA SER A 35 3.91 5.56 -9.63
C SER A 35 4.78 6.75 -10.05
N ASP A 36 4.54 7.92 -9.48
CA ASP A 36 5.29 9.16 -9.65
C ASP A 36 6.44 9.29 -8.64
N GLU A 37 6.88 8.18 -8.04
CA GLU A 37 7.90 8.11 -6.99
C GLU A 37 7.52 8.88 -5.72
N SER A 38 6.26 9.30 -5.59
CA SER A 38 5.77 9.89 -4.35
C SER A 38 5.65 8.82 -3.26
N GLU A 39 6.04 9.18 -2.05
CA GLU A 39 5.88 8.34 -0.87
C GLU A 39 4.97 9.05 0.13
N PHE A 40 3.94 8.33 0.60
CA PHE A 40 3.05 8.81 1.65
C PHE A 40 2.98 7.81 2.79
N VAL A 41 3.28 8.26 3.99
CA VAL A 41 3.05 7.49 5.21
C VAL A 41 1.55 7.37 5.46
N LEU A 42 1.04 6.15 5.61
CA LEU A 42 -0.39 5.94 5.86
C LEU A 42 -0.67 6.03 7.37
N LYS A 43 -1.59 6.92 7.76
CA LYS A 43 -2.01 7.14 9.14
C LYS A 43 -3.52 6.98 9.28
N GLY A 44 -3.97 6.74 10.51
CA GLY A 44 -5.38 6.59 10.86
C GLY A 44 -5.69 5.27 11.57
N PRO A 45 -6.90 5.15 12.14
CA PRO A 45 -7.26 4.02 13.00
C PRO A 45 -7.31 2.68 12.24
N ARG A 46 -7.70 2.69 10.96
CA ARG A 46 -7.83 1.47 10.14
C ARG A 46 -6.50 0.95 9.59
N VAL A 47 -5.42 1.71 9.70
CA VAL A 47 -4.13 1.37 9.08
C VAL A 47 -3.55 0.08 9.67
N LYS A 48 -3.52 -0.05 11.00
CA LYS A 48 -2.92 -1.21 11.67
C LYS A 48 -3.71 -2.50 11.45
N ASP A 49 -5.03 -2.41 11.43
CA ASP A 49 -5.89 -3.59 11.36
C ASP A 49 -6.11 -4.11 9.94
N GLU A 50 -6.10 -3.20 8.95
CA GLU A 50 -6.42 -3.51 7.57
C GLU A 50 -5.20 -3.37 6.65
N LEU A 51 -4.56 -2.19 6.60
CA LEU A 51 -3.52 -1.91 5.61
C LEU A 51 -2.21 -2.67 5.84
N PHE A 52 -1.87 -3.00 7.09
CA PHE A 52 -0.69 -3.84 7.37
C PHE A 52 -0.79 -5.25 6.78
N LYS A 53 -2.02 -5.74 6.56
CA LYS A 53 -2.27 -7.04 5.91
C LYS A 53 -2.22 -6.93 4.37
N LEU A 54 -2.15 -5.72 3.84
CA LEU A 54 -2.18 -5.42 2.41
C LEU A 54 -0.79 -4.98 1.91
N CYS A 55 0.29 -5.34 2.61
CA CYS A 55 1.63 -5.16 2.06
C CYS A 55 1.76 -5.85 0.70
N HIS A 56 2.38 -5.16 -0.25
CA HIS A 56 2.52 -5.52 -1.67
C HIS A 56 1.24 -5.46 -2.50
N TYR A 57 0.11 -5.00 -1.93
CA TYR A 57 -1.10 -4.75 -2.70
C TYR A 57 -1.04 -3.36 -3.33
N ARG A 58 -1.59 -3.25 -4.53
CA ARG A 58 -1.82 -1.97 -5.21
C ARG A 58 -3.18 -1.44 -4.78
N LEU A 59 -3.19 -0.25 -4.18
CA LEU A 59 -4.38 0.39 -3.64
C LEU A 59 -4.61 1.76 -4.29
N ARG A 60 -5.87 2.17 -4.36
CA ARG A 60 -6.27 3.57 -4.49
C ARG A 60 -6.67 4.06 -3.10
N VAL A 61 -6.00 5.09 -2.59
CA VAL A 61 -6.22 5.62 -1.25
C VAL A 61 -6.70 7.07 -1.36
N THR A 62 -7.80 7.38 -0.68
CA THR A 62 -8.28 8.75 -0.50
C THR A 62 -8.05 9.15 0.94
N GLY A 63 -7.38 10.27 1.15
CA GLY A 63 -7.04 10.74 2.49
C GLY A 63 -6.72 12.23 2.53
N ASP A 64 -6.64 12.76 3.74
CA ASP A 64 -6.23 14.15 3.95
C ASP A 64 -4.71 14.22 4.06
N PRO A 65 -4.03 15.08 3.27
CA PRO A 65 -2.59 15.22 3.34
C PRO A 65 -2.19 15.91 4.63
N VAL A 66 -1.29 15.28 5.38
CA VAL A 66 -0.73 15.80 6.63
C VAL A 66 0.80 15.66 6.60
N GLU A 67 1.48 16.48 7.38
CA GLU A 67 2.93 16.35 7.57
C GLU A 67 3.18 15.56 8.87
N ASP A 68 3.92 14.47 8.78
CA ASP A 68 4.33 13.67 9.95
C ASP A 68 5.85 13.63 10.02
N LYS A 69 6.44 14.30 11.00
CA LYS A 69 7.90 14.31 11.24
C LYS A 69 8.73 14.69 10.01
N GLY A 70 8.25 15.63 9.20
CA GLY A 70 8.90 16.07 7.96
C GLY A 70 8.70 15.14 6.76
N ARG A 71 7.85 14.11 6.88
CA ARG A 71 7.43 13.25 5.78
C ARG A 71 6.01 13.58 5.36
N LYS A 72 5.72 13.32 4.08
CA LYS A 72 4.34 13.37 3.56
C LYS A 72 3.56 12.20 4.14
N ALA A 73 2.41 12.48 4.71
CA ALA A 73 1.51 11.48 5.25
C ALA A 73 0.09 11.69 4.72
N LEU A 74 -0.69 10.61 4.72
CA LEU A 74 -2.10 10.61 4.38
C LEU A 74 -2.88 10.04 5.55
N GLU A 75 -3.77 10.85 6.11
CA GLU A 75 -4.79 10.35 7.03
C GLU A 75 -5.88 9.66 6.21
N VAL A 76 -5.92 8.33 6.28
CA VAL A 76 -6.72 7.50 5.38
C VAL A 76 -8.21 7.64 5.70
N LEU A 77 -8.99 8.15 4.76
CA LEU A 77 -10.45 8.22 4.82
C LEU A 77 -11.08 6.95 4.21
N HIS A 78 -10.57 6.54 3.05
CA HIS A 78 -11.06 5.38 2.29
C HIS A 78 -9.95 4.77 1.45
N PHE A 79 -10.07 3.48 1.12
CA PHE A 79 -9.20 2.83 0.14
C PHE A 79 -9.93 1.72 -0.62
N GLU A 80 -9.43 1.44 -1.82
CA GLU A 80 -9.88 0.37 -2.70
C GLU A 80 -8.68 -0.49 -3.13
N ILE A 81 -8.87 -1.81 -3.15
CA ILE A 81 -7.86 -2.76 -3.63
C ILE A 81 -7.96 -2.86 -5.15
N LEU A 82 -6.88 -2.50 -5.85
CA LEU A 82 -6.77 -2.58 -7.31
C LEU A 82 -6.03 -3.83 -7.80
N GLY A 83 -5.36 -4.53 -6.90
CA GLY A 83 -4.69 -5.80 -7.18
C GLY A 83 -3.55 -6.11 -6.22
N ASN A 84 -2.90 -7.24 -6.44
CA ASN A 84 -1.81 -7.77 -5.64
C ASN A 84 -0.74 -8.44 -6.51
N GLU A 85 0.18 -9.18 -5.88
CA GLU A 85 1.25 -9.93 -6.55
C GLU A 85 0.74 -11.03 -7.51
N THR A 86 -0.48 -11.54 -7.30
CA THR A 86 -1.09 -12.56 -8.18
C THR A 86 -1.72 -11.97 -9.43
N ASP A 87 -1.96 -10.66 -9.48
CA ASP A 87 -2.46 -9.95 -10.66
C ASP A 87 -1.35 -9.65 -11.70
N CYS A 88 -0.21 -10.34 -11.64
CA CYS A 88 0.92 -10.16 -12.55
C CYS A 88 0.71 -10.78 -13.95
N GLY A 89 -0.43 -11.45 -14.19
CA GLY A 89 -0.80 -11.97 -15.51
C GLY A 89 -0.09 -13.27 -15.91
N TYR A 90 0.67 -13.89 -15.01
CA TYR A 90 1.16 -15.25 -15.18
C TYR A 90 0.14 -16.22 -14.59
N GLU A 91 -0.39 -17.13 -15.41
CA GLU A 91 -1.17 -18.25 -14.89
C GLU A 91 -0.26 -19.08 -13.99
N THR A 92 -0.68 -19.31 -12.74
CA THR A 92 0.00 -20.21 -11.80
C THR A 92 -0.24 -21.67 -12.19
N ASN A 93 0.04 -22.04 -13.44
CA ASN A 93 0.17 -23.43 -13.87
C ASN A 93 1.64 -23.84 -13.78
N PHE A 94 2.22 -23.76 -12.58
CA PHE A 94 3.45 -24.48 -12.29
C PHE A 94 3.07 -25.89 -11.83
N ASP A 95 2.71 -26.72 -12.80
CA ASP A 95 2.43 -28.14 -12.63
C ASP A 95 3.77 -28.86 -12.35
N LEU A 96 4.05 -29.17 -11.09
CA LEU A 96 5.12 -30.09 -10.67
C LEU A 96 4.67 -31.57 -10.73
N GLY A 97 3.68 -31.88 -11.57
CA GLY A 97 3.09 -33.21 -11.73
C GLY A 97 3.43 -33.94 -13.04
N GLY A 98 4.40 -33.45 -13.83
CA GLY A 98 4.82 -34.09 -15.07
C GLY A 98 6.34 -34.19 -15.15
N GLY A 99 6.88 -35.40 -14.96
CA GLY A 99 8.31 -35.68 -14.96
C GLY A 99 9.05 -35.11 -16.18
N PHE A 100 10.08 -34.32 -15.93
CA PHE A 100 11.09 -34.01 -16.93
C PHE A 100 11.85 -35.30 -17.25
N PRO A 101 11.84 -35.81 -18.50
CA PRO A 101 12.82 -36.81 -18.88
C PRO A 101 14.16 -36.09 -19.01
N LEU A 102 15.04 -36.32 -18.03
CA LEU A 102 16.47 -36.05 -18.20
C LEU A 102 17.01 -37.02 -19.25
N SER A 103 17.26 -36.52 -20.46
CA SER A 103 18.19 -37.15 -21.40
C SER A 103 19.35 -36.20 -21.63
N TRP A 104 20.53 -36.65 -21.21
CA TRP A 104 21.85 -36.11 -21.50
C TRP A 104 22.25 -36.39 -22.95
#